data_AF-A0A6J5JNZ1-F1
#
_entry.id   AF-A0A6J5JNZ1-F1
#
_cell.length_a   1.000
_cell.length_b   1.000
_cell.length_c   1.000
_cell.angle_alpha   90.00
_cell.angle_beta   90.00
_cell.angle_gamma   90.00
#
_symmetry.space_group_name_H-M   'P 1'
#
loop_
_entity.id
_entity.type
_entity.pdbx_description
1 polymer ?
#
loop_
_entity_poly.entity_id
_entity_poly.type
_entity_poly.pdbx_seq_one_letter_code
_entity_poly.pdbx_strand_id
1 'polypeptide(L)'
;MADDVDKDIPNDEHVVRGICTPYHYDQKKGKLKKGAFKQKDPTRGVSVYRTLILSPQNCKVRAKALGNADKQYVGLASVTAGRVRSSEAQVTDTRETMFYGHADIFIVTDADNYQHEAGEPLPPEISDLVDKRIDVILSSTAFYPDPTPDTDDWQGPDLAAA
;
A
#
# COMPACT_ATOMS: atom_id res chain seq x y z
N MET A 1 -4.76 -8.42 -26.98
CA MET A 1 -5.80 -8.41 -25.95
C MET A 1 -5.14 -9.04 -24.75
N ALA A 2 -4.76 -8.26 -23.73
CA ALA A 2 -4.24 -8.86 -22.52
C ALA A 2 -5.43 -9.54 -21.84
N ASP A 3 -5.32 -10.84 -21.58
CA ASP A 3 -6.35 -11.59 -20.87
C ASP A 3 -6.66 -10.87 -19.55
N ASP A 4 -7.95 -10.74 -19.23
CA ASP A 4 -8.39 -10.08 -18.00
C ASP A 4 -7.78 -10.83 -16.80
N VAL A 5 -6.91 -10.16 -16.04
CA VAL A 5 -6.25 -10.75 -14.88
C VAL A 5 -7.32 -10.96 -13.81
N ASP A 6 -7.37 -12.16 -13.23
CA ASP A 6 -8.37 -12.55 -12.22
C ASP A 6 -8.50 -11.49 -11.11
N LYS A 7 -9.73 -11.26 -10.66
CA LYS A 7 -10.04 -10.39 -9.51
C LYS A 7 -9.51 -10.99 -8.22
N ASP A 8 -9.39 -12.31 -8.12
CA ASP A 8 -8.67 -12.93 -7.02
C ASP A 8 -7.18 -12.61 -7.12
N ILE A 9 -6.62 -12.09 -6.02
CA ILE A 9 -5.22 -11.66 -5.94
C ILE A 9 -4.44 -12.84 -5.34
N PRO A 10 -3.63 -13.59 -6.10
CA PRO A 10 -2.96 -14.77 -5.57
C PRO A 10 -1.91 -14.36 -4.52
N ASN A 11 -1.59 -15.29 -3.62
CA ASN A 11 -0.73 -14.99 -2.46
C ASN A 11 0.70 -14.58 -2.83
N ASP A 12 1.20 -15.02 -3.99
CA ASP A 12 2.51 -14.71 -4.53
C ASP A 12 2.53 -13.42 -5.36
N GLU A 13 1.37 -12.83 -5.69
CA GLU A 13 1.34 -11.53 -6.33
C GLU A 13 1.87 -10.44 -5.39
N HIS A 14 2.83 -9.68 -5.88
CA HIS A 14 3.28 -8.45 -5.23
C HIS A 14 2.27 -7.34 -5.45
N VAL A 15 1.90 -6.66 -4.36
CA VAL A 15 1.15 -5.41 -4.40
C VAL A 15 2.06 -4.26 -3.98
N VAL A 16 1.97 -3.16 -4.72
CA VAL A 16 2.90 -2.04 -4.61
C VAL A 16 2.19 -0.78 -4.13
N ARG A 17 2.82 -0.02 -3.24
CA ARG A 17 2.31 1.24 -2.74
C ARG A 17 3.24 2.41 -3.03
N GLY A 18 2.65 3.54 -3.41
CA GLY A 18 3.35 4.83 -3.45
C GLY A 18 3.78 5.33 -2.06
N ILE A 19 5.08 5.59 -1.90
CA ILE A 19 5.64 6.12 -0.64
C ILE A 19 5.89 7.62 -0.78
N CYS A 20 5.36 8.40 0.15
CA CYS A 20 5.55 9.84 0.21
C CYS A 20 6.15 10.27 1.56
N THR A 21 7.15 11.15 1.54
CA THR A 21 7.68 11.82 2.73
C THR A 21 6.87 13.09 3.02
N PRO A 22 6.64 13.49 4.29
CA PRO A 22 7.18 12.93 5.53
C PRO A 22 6.34 11.81 6.16
N TYR A 23 5.19 11.45 5.58
CA TYR A 23 4.20 10.60 6.26
C TYR A 23 4.50 9.09 6.21
N HIS A 24 5.05 8.59 5.10
CA HIS A 24 5.28 7.16 4.88
C HIS A 24 6.73 6.73 5.15
N TYR A 25 7.68 7.66 5.08
CA TYR A 25 9.11 7.35 5.16
C TYR A 25 9.85 8.32 6.08
N ASP A 26 10.73 7.77 6.92
CA ASP A 26 11.69 8.52 7.71
C ASP A 26 13.02 8.56 6.95
N GLN A 27 13.29 9.68 6.26
CA GLN A 27 14.54 9.86 5.52
C GLN A 27 15.78 9.81 6.40
N LYS A 28 15.68 10.21 7.68
CA LYS A 28 16.82 10.20 8.61
C LYS A 28 17.15 8.79 9.09
N LYS A 29 16.12 7.98 9.34
CA LYS A 29 16.28 6.60 9.82
C LYS A 29 16.36 5.57 8.70
N GLY A 30 16.07 5.96 7.46
CA GLY A 30 16.04 5.07 6.31
C GLY A 30 14.95 4.00 6.40
N LYS A 31 13.79 4.32 6.99
CA LYS A 31 12.75 3.32 7.34
C LYS A 31 11.35 3.79 6.97
N LEU A 32 10.52 2.84 6.53
CA LEU A 32 9.08 3.06 6.39
C LEU A 32 8.46 3.31 7.78
N LYS A 33 7.45 4.19 7.80
CA LYS A 33 6.65 4.51 8.98
C LYS A 33 5.34 3.72 8.93
N LYS A 34 4.70 3.52 10.09
CA LYS A 34 3.34 2.97 10.20
C LYS A 34 2.34 3.70 9.29
N GLY A 35 2.52 5.02 9.13
CA GLY A 35 1.72 5.85 8.22
C GLY A 35 1.70 5.37 6.77
N ALA A 36 2.67 4.57 6.32
CA ALA A 36 2.63 3.94 5.01
C ALA A 36 1.42 3.00 4.86
N PHE A 37 1.09 2.20 5.87
CA PHE A 37 -0.03 1.24 5.82
C PHE A 37 -1.14 1.59 6.81
N LYS A 38 -1.13 2.80 7.38
CA LYS A 38 -2.19 3.23 8.27
C LYS A 38 -3.43 3.58 7.47
N GLN A 39 -4.50 2.85 7.74
CA GLN A 39 -5.82 3.13 7.21
C GLN A 39 -6.33 4.45 7.81
N LYS A 40 -6.88 5.34 6.96
CA LYS A 40 -7.40 6.64 7.44
C LYS A 40 -8.73 6.50 8.16
N ASP A 41 -9.54 5.55 7.69
CA ASP A 41 -10.87 5.21 8.19
C ASP A 41 -11.10 3.73 7.84
N PRO A 42 -11.64 2.89 8.75
CA PRO A 42 -12.00 1.48 8.53
C PRO A 42 -12.77 1.15 7.25
N THR A 43 -13.50 2.09 6.66
CA THR A 43 -14.21 1.86 5.38
C THR A 43 -13.32 2.06 4.13
N ARG A 44 -12.16 2.70 4.30
CA ARG A 44 -11.26 3.08 3.19
C ARG A 44 -9.92 2.37 3.31
N GLY A 45 -9.72 1.34 2.51
CA GLY A 45 -8.46 0.61 2.46
C GLY A 45 -7.25 1.46 2.03
N VAL A 46 -6.09 0.88 2.27
CA VAL A 46 -4.78 1.41 1.88
C VAL A 46 -4.56 1.05 0.42
N SER A 47 -4.69 2.06 -0.46
CA SER A 47 -4.47 1.89 -1.91
C SER A 47 -3.11 1.29 -2.24
N VAL A 48 -3.14 0.27 -3.09
CA VAL A 48 -2.00 -0.46 -3.66
C VAL A 48 -2.25 -0.78 -5.14
N TYR A 49 -1.18 -1.19 -5.83
CA TYR A 49 -1.13 -1.45 -7.25
C TYR A 49 -0.74 -2.90 -7.51
N ARG A 50 -1.50 -3.57 -8.35
CA ARG A 50 -1.30 -4.97 -8.73
C ARG A 50 -0.17 -5.09 -9.75
N THR A 51 0.94 -5.75 -9.40
CA THR A 51 2.12 -5.84 -10.28
C THR A 51 1.93 -6.78 -11.46
N LEU A 52 0.97 -7.72 -11.40
CA LEU A 52 0.58 -8.54 -12.55
C LEU A 52 -0.12 -7.71 -13.64
N ILE A 53 -0.62 -6.52 -13.29
CA ILE A 53 -1.35 -5.63 -14.20
C ILE A 53 -0.53 -4.37 -14.54
N LEU A 54 0.12 -3.79 -13.53
CA LEU A 54 0.81 -2.51 -13.65
C LEU A 54 2.33 -2.71 -13.59
N SER A 55 3.01 -2.18 -14.60
CA SER A 55 4.46 -2.04 -14.59
C SER A 55 4.92 -1.08 -13.48
N PRO A 56 6.19 -1.16 -13.04
CA PRO A 56 6.79 -0.18 -12.12
C PRO A 56 6.60 1.27 -12.58
N GLN A 57 6.68 1.52 -13.89
CA GLN A 57 6.41 2.82 -14.50
C GLN A 57 4.99 3.31 -14.21
N ASN A 58 3.99 2.45 -14.45
CA ASN A 58 2.59 2.77 -14.20
C ASN A 58 2.32 3.03 -12.71
N CYS A 59 3.01 2.32 -11.82
CA CYS A 59 2.98 2.53 -10.38
C CYS A 59 3.58 3.88 -9.98
N LYS A 60 4.76 4.25 -10.51
CA LYS A 60 5.40 5.56 -10.26
C LYS A 60 4.50 6.71 -10.67
N VAL A 61 3.96 6.69 -11.90
CA VAL A 61 3.09 7.78 -12.40
C VAL A 61 1.91 8.01 -11.44
N ARG A 62 1.28 6.93 -10.98
CA ARG A 62 0.16 7.00 -10.03
C ARG A 62 0.59 7.47 -8.64
N ALA A 63 1.71 6.95 -8.14
CA ALA A 63 2.26 7.33 -6.84
C ALA A 63 2.68 8.80 -6.80
N LYS A 64 3.31 9.29 -7.86
CA LYS A 64 3.76 10.68 -8.01
C LYS A 64 2.57 11.65 -8.02
N ALA A 65 1.47 11.27 -8.68
CA ALA A 65 0.23 12.04 -8.69
C ALA A 65 -0.42 12.20 -7.29
N LEU A 66 -0.04 11.36 -6.31
CA LEU A 66 -0.47 11.55 -4.93
C LEU A 66 0.24 12.72 -4.25
N GLY A 67 1.44 13.12 -4.71
CA GLY A 67 2.24 14.18 -4.13
C GLY A 67 1.57 15.56 -4.20
N ASN A 68 1.92 16.44 -3.26
CA ASN A 68 1.47 17.83 -3.20
C ASN A 68 2.49 18.67 -2.40
N ALA A 69 2.19 19.95 -2.12
CA ALA A 69 3.10 20.84 -1.39
C ALA A 69 3.57 20.25 -0.03
N ASP A 70 2.74 19.46 0.64
CA ASP A 70 3.00 18.91 1.97
C ASP A 70 3.60 17.50 1.97
N LYS A 71 3.56 16.80 0.82
CA LYS A 71 4.16 15.47 0.70
C LYS A 71 4.72 15.20 -0.69
N GLN A 72 5.94 14.70 -0.71
CA GLN A 72 6.66 14.40 -1.94
C GLN A 72 6.80 12.89 -2.09
N TYR A 73 6.59 12.39 -3.30
CA TYR A 73 6.85 10.99 -3.64
C TYR A 73 8.36 10.70 -3.53
N VAL A 74 8.72 9.52 -3.00
CA VAL A 74 10.12 9.13 -2.77
C VAL A 74 10.45 7.70 -3.20
N GLY A 75 9.47 6.94 -3.68
CA GLY A 75 9.67 5.55 -4.06
C GLY A 75 8.44 4.68 -3.92
N LEU A 76 8.65 3.39 -4.11
CA LEU A 76 7.62 2.37 -4.09
C LEU A 76 7.92 1.35 -2.98
N ALA A 77 6.88 0.86 -2.33
CA ALA A 77 6.98 -0.23 -1.38
C ALA A 77 6.26 -1.46 -1.94
N SER A 78 6.85 -2.64 -1.81
CA SER A 78 6.31 -3.90 -2.34
C SER A 78 6.15 -4.91 -1.20
N VAL A 79 5.02 -5.61 -1.21
CA VAL A 79 4.74 -6.72 -0.29
C VAL A 79 3.88 -7.74 -1.02
N THR A 80 4.06 -9.04 -0.74
CA THR A 80 3.20 -10.08 -1.32
C THR A 80 1.84 -10.10 -0.64
N ALA A 81 0.79 -10.36 -1.42
CA ALA A 81 -0.58 -10.41 -0.89
C ALA A 81 -0.73 -11.48 0.22
N GLY A 82 0.00 -12.60 0.12
CA GLY A 82 0.06 -13.63 1.15
C GLY A 82 0.64 -13.13 2.48
N ARG A 83 1.65 -12.25 2.45
CA ARG A 83 2.20 -11.63 3.67
C ARG A 83 1.23 -10.67 4.32
N VAL A 84 0.49 -9.90 3.53
CA VAL A 84 -0.60 -9.05 4.03
C VAL A 84 -1.68 -9.91 4.69
N ARG A 85 -2.11 -11.01 4.06
CA ARG A 85 -3.10 -11.93 4.64
C ARG A 85 -2.59 -12.62 5.91
N SER A 86 -1.29 -12.90 5.99
CA SER A 86 -0.69 -13.46 7.20
C SER A 86 -0.70 -12.50 8.40
N SER A 87 -0.89 -11.20 8.16
CA SER A 87 -1.15 -10.21 9.20
C SER A 87 -2.64 -10.08 9.55
N GLU A 88 -3.49 -11.01 9.09
CA GLU A 88 -4.96 -10.95 9.27
C GLU A 88 -5.61 -9.72 8.60
N ALA A 89 -4.89 -9.04 7.70
CA ALA A 89 -5.44 -7.99 6.84
C ALA A 89 -5.98 -8.59 5.54
N GLN A 90 -6.82 -7.84 4.83
CA GLN A 90 -7.38 -8.27 3.56
C GLN A 90 -6.76 -7.49 2.39
N VAL A 91 -6.56 -8.15 1.26
CA VAL A 91 -6.22 -7.51 -0.02
C VAL A 91 -7.36 -7.76 -0.98
N THR A 92 -7.98 -6.69 -1.47
CA THR A 92 -9.15 -6.76 -2.34
C THR A 92 -8.90 -6.01 -3.63
N ASP A 93 -9.22 -6.63 -4.76
CA ASP A 93 -9.25 -5.92 -6.04
C ASP A 93 -10.42 -4.93 -6.04
N THR A 94 -10.09 -3.65 -6.22
CA THR A 94 -11.05 -2.55 -6.24
C THR A 94 -10.97 -1.78 -7.56
N ARG A 95 -10.66 -2.50 -8.66
CA ARG A 95 -10.48 -1.90 -9.98
C ARG A 95 -11.72 -1.20 -10.52
N GLU A 96 -12.90 -1.66 -10.13
CA GLU A 96 -14.19 -1.14 -10.62
C GLU A 96 -14.51 0.24 -10.05
N THR A 97 -14.04 0.53 -8.84
CA THR A 97 -14.29 1.82 -8.16
C THR A 97 -13.23 2.86 -8.47
N MET A 98 -12.05 2.43 -8.94
CA MET A 98 -10.88 3.28 -9.16
C MET A 98 -10.32 3.17 -10.58
N PHE A 99 -9.49 2.17 -10.86
CA PHE A 99 -8.91 1.92 -12.19
C PHE A 99 -8.38 0.48 -12.32
N TYR A 100 -8.23 -0.02 -13.56
CA TYR A 100 -7.65 -1.33 -13.83
C TYR A 100 -6.22 -1.46 -13.26
N GLY A 101 -6.03 -2.39 -12.33
CA GLY A 101 -4.77 -2.58 -11.58
C GLY A 101 -4.75 -1.97 -10.18
N HIS A 102 -5.83 -1.34 -9.73
CA HIS A 102 -5.99 -0.87 -8.35
C HIS A 102 -6.46 -1.99 -7.42
N ALA A 103 -5.90 -2.03 -6.22
CA ALA A 103 -6.37 -2.85 -5.12
C ALA A 103 -6.25 -2.08 -3.81
N ASP A 104 -6.89 -2.57 -2.76
CA ASP A 104 -6.84 -1.99 -1.43
C ASP A 104 -6.42 -3.03 -0.40
N ILE A 105 -5.58 -2.61 0.55
CA ILE A 105 -5.31 -3.36 1.77
C ILE A 105 -6.23 -2.84 2.88
N PHE A 106 -7.10 -3.69 3.41
CA PHE A 106 -7.95 -3.37 4.57
C PHE A 106 -7.29 -3.94 5.82
N ILE A 107 -6.87 -3.03 6.71
CA ILE A 107 -6.22 -3.38 7.97
C ILE A 107 -7.26 -3.79 9.01
N VAL A 108 -8.39 -3.09 9.05
CA VAL A 108 -9.59 -3.51 9.77
C VAL A 108 -10.53 -4.12 8.73
N THR A 109 -11.05 -5.29 9.04
CA THR A 109 -11.86 -6.12 8.14
C THR A 109 -13.24 -6.34 8.76
N ASP A 110 -14.20 -6.82 7.96
CA ASP A 110 -15.55 -7.16 8.45
C ASP A 110 -15.51 -8.23 9.56
N ALA A 111 -14.49 -9.10 9.56
CA ALA A 111 -14.30 -10.13 10.58
C ALA A 111 -14.02 -9.56 11.97
N ASP A 112 -13.56 -8.32 12.06
CA ASP A 112 -13.29 -7.64 13.33
C ASP A 112 -14.58 -7.12 14.00
N ASN A 113 -15.73 -7.21 13.33
CA ASN A 113 -17.04 -6.72 13.80
C ASN A 113 -17.00 -5.28 14.33
N TYR A 114 -16.15 -4.44 13.74
CA TYR A 114 -15.95 -3.06 14.17
C TYR A 114 -16.44 -2.09 13.09
N GLN A 115 -17.38 -1.24 13.45
CA GLN A 115 -17.82 -0.11 12.65
C GLN A 115 -17.29 1.17 13.27
N HIS A 116 -16.68 2.02 12.44
CA HIS A 116 -16.12 3.28 12.87
C HIS A 116 -17.00 4.43 12.46
N GLU A 117 -17.32 5.29 13.42
CA GLU A 117 -17.93 6.58 13.13
C GLU A 117 -16.83 7.61 12.84
N ALA A 118 -16.97 8.29 11.71
CA ALA A 118 -15.99 9.28 11.27
C ALA A 118 -15.86 10.42 12.29
N GLY A 119 -14.64 10.69 12.75
CA GLY A 119 -14.34 11.77 13.68
C GLY A 119 -14.16 11.33 15.14
N GLU A 120 -14.51 10.08 15.46
CA GLU A 120 -14.18 9.49 16.75
C GLU A 120 -12.77 8.90 16.75
N PRO A 121 -12.06 8.84 17.88
CA PRO A 121 -10.84 8.05 17.98
C PRO A 121 -11.17 6.55 17.91
N LEU A 122 -10.24 5.74 17.36
CA LEU A 122 -10.35 4.29 17.47
C LEU A 122 -10.26 3.86 18.95
N PRO A 123 -11.08 2.90 19.40
CA PRO A 123 -10.89 2.26 20.70
C PRO A 123 -9.46 1.72 20.83
N PRO A 124 -8.87 1.70 22.05
CA PRO A 124 -7.51 1.22 22.26
C PRO A 124 -7.27 -0.18 21.69
N GLU A 125 -8.23 -1.10 21.86
CA GLU A 125 -8.13 -2.49 21.41
C GLU A 125 -8.02 -2.57 19.87
N ILE A 126 -8.78 -1.73 19.16
CA ILE A 126 -8.73 -1.66 17.70
C ILE A 126 -7.46 -0.96 17.23
N SER A 127 -7.00 0.07 17.95
CA SER A 127 -5.73 0.74 17.65
C SER A 127 -4.55 -0.22 17.77
N ASP A 128 -4.50 -1.02 18.84
CA ASP A 128 -3.43 -2.00 19.08
C ASP A 128 -3.44 -3.11 18.01
N LEU A 129 -4.63 -3.57 17.63
CA LEU A 129 -4.83 -4.51 16.54
C LEU A 129 -4.30 -3.94 15.21
N VAL A 130 -4.72 -2.74 14.83
CA VAL A 130 -4.26 -2.04 13.62
C VAL A 130 -2.74 -1.92 13.61
N ASP A 131 -2.16 -1.49 14.73
CA ASP A 131 -0.73 -1.31 14.86
C ASP A 131 0.03 -2.63 14.71
N LYS A 132 -0.44 -3.71 15.35
CA LYS A 132 0.14 -5.05 15.24
C LYS A 132 0.13 -5.55 13.79
N ARG A 133 -1.00 -5.42 13.09
CA ARG A 133 -1.12 -5.85 11.68
C ARG A 133 -0.18 -5.07 10.77
N ILE A 134 -0.11 -3.74 10.96
CA ILE A 134 0.81 -2.87 10.22
C ILE A 134 2.27 -3.24 10.48
N ASP A 135 2.63 -3.56 11.72
CA ASP A 135 4.01 -3.96 12.06
C ASP A 135 4.42 -5.25 11.34
N VAL A 136 3.50 -6.23 11.24
CA VAL A 136 3.74 -7.45 10.44
C VAL A 136 3.90 -7.13 8.96
N ILE A 137 3.00 -6.32 8.38
CA ILE A 137 3.10 -5.90 6.96
C ILE A 137 4.43 -5.21 6.70
N LEU A 138 4.79 -4.22 7.53
CA LEU A 138 6.03 -3.46 7.41
C LEU A 138 7.26 -4.36 7.49
N SER A 139 7.27 -5.36 8.37
CA SER A 139 8.41 -6.30 8.52
C SER A 139 8.67 -7.13 7.26
N SER A 140 7.64 -7.29 6.41
CA SER A 140 7.70 -8.03 5.14
C SER A 140 7.70 -7.12 3.90
N THR A 141 7.66 -5.81 4.10
CA THR A 141 7.61 -4.84 3.01
C THR A 141 9.03 -4.42 2.61
N ALA A 142 9.35 -4.59 1.32
CA ALA A 142 10.55 -4.02 0.74
C ALA A 142 10.29 -2.57 0.30
N PHE A 143 11.21 -1.65 0.63
CA PHE A 143 11.16 -0.28 0.14
C PHE A 143 12.20 -0.07 -0.97
N TYR A 144 11.73 0.41 -2.11
CA TYR A 144 12.52 0.76 -3.27
C TYR A 144 12.52 2.28 -3.45
N PRO A 145 13.58 2.98 -3.00
CA PRO A 145 13.68 4.41 -3.20
C PRO A 145 13.79 4.73 -4.70
N ASP A 146 13.09 5.77 -5.14
CA ASP A 146 13.25 6.30 -6.49
C ASP A 146 14.50 7.20 -6.51
N PRO A 147 15.52 6.91 -7.34
CA PRO A 147 16.71 7.75 -7.42
C PRO A 147 16.43 9.10 -8.08
N THR A 148 15.35 9.21 -8.87
CA THR A 148 14.99 10.41 -9.64
C THR A 148 13.48 10.70 -9.52
N PRO A 149 12.98 11.01 -8.30
CA PRO A 149 11.54 11.13 -8.03
C PRO A 149 10.84 12.25 -8.81
N ASP A 150 11.60 13.29 -9.20
CA ASP A 150 11.09 14.43 -9.96
C ASP A 150 10.89 14.13 -11.45
N THR A 151 11.51 13.06 -11.96
CA THR A 151 11.33 12.60 -13.35
C THR A 151 10.07 11.75 -13.46
N ASP A 152 9.56 11.56 -14.68
CA ASP A 152 8.37 10.73 -14.90
C ASP A 152 8.73 9.24 -15.02
N ASP A 153 9.95 8.92 -15.44
CA ASP A 153 10.39 7.54 -15.66
C ASP A 153 10.89 6.86 -14.39
N TRP A 154 10.48 5.61 -14.16
CA TRP A 154 10.99 4.77 -13.09
C TRP A 154 12.42 4.33 -13.42
N GLN A 155 13.36 4.78 -12.59
CA GLN A 155 14.78 4.41 -12.68
C GLN A 155 15.23 3.58 -11.47
N GLY A 156 14.29 3.17 -10.62
CA GLY A 156 14.58 2.27 -9.50
C GLY A 156 14.71 0.81 -9.96
N PRO A 157 15.06 -0.08 -9.02
CA PRO A 157 15.18 -1.51 -9.30
C PRO A 157 13.83 -2.17 -9.64
N ASP A 158 13.87 -3.43 -10.05
CA ASP A 158 12.65 -4.22 -10.25
C ASP A 158 11.93 -4.51 -8.92
N LEU A 159 10.60 -4.44 -8.93
CA LEU A 159 9.75 -4.42 -7.72
C LEU A 159 9.43 -5.83 -7.17
N ALA A 160 9.94 -6.88 -7.81
CA ALA A 160 9.77 -8.29 -7.45
C ALA A 160 11.05 -8.93 -6.86
N ALA A 161 12.10 -8.14 -6.60
CA ALA A 161 13.45 -8.65 -6.33
C ALA A 161 13.91 -8.56 -4.85
N ALA A 162 13.00 -8.52 -3.87
CA ALA A 162 13.37 -8.49 -2.45
C ALA A 162 12.93 -9.75 -1.69
#